data_AF-A0A3E0NS57-F1
#
_entry.id   AF-A0A3E0NS57-F1
#
_cell.length_a   1.000
_cell.length_b   1.000
_cell.length_c   1.000
_cell.angle_alpha   90.00
_cell.angle_beta   90.00
_cell.angle_gamma   90.00
#
_symmetry.space_group_name_H-M   'P 1'
#
loop_
_entity.id
_entity.type
_entity.pdbx_description
1 polymer ?
#
loop_
_entity_poly.entity_id
_entity_poly.type
_entity_poly.pdbx_seq_one_letter_code
_entity_poly.pdbx_strand_id
1 'polypeptide(L)'
;MSQEPSNQTLYDELTAYLDGELDAEAVRRVEERLARDADYRQELHKLERAWDLLDGLPRATVDDEFTKSTLEMVALSASQEAEAVAQELPRRRRRQRIVGIVSMVAALLVGFVVGTQIWPDPNRDMLMDLPVLEDLDLFYQADNIEFLRLLEEEDLFPAEGPDES
;
A
#
# COMPACT_ATOMS: atom_id res chain seq x y z
N MET A 1 -22.01 37.61 -51.44
CA MET A 1 -22.46 37.71 -50.04
C MET A 1 -21.24 38.08 -49.22
N SER A 2 -21.03 39.38 -48.99
CA SER A 2 -19.99 39.84 -48.08
C SER A 2 -20.55 39.69 -46.66
N GLN A 3 -20.00 38.78 -45.87
CA GLN A 3 -20.31 38.71 -44.45
C GLN A 3 -19.66 39.93 -43.79
N GLU A 4 -20.47 40.80 -43.18
CA GLU A 4 -19.92 41.77 -42.23
C GLU A 4 -19.14 40.99 -41.16
N PRO A 5 -17.88 41.35 -40.88
CA PRO A 5 -17.17 40.75 -39.76
C PRO A 5 -17.99 40.97 -38.49
N SER A 6 -18.22 39.91 -37.71
CA SER A 6 -18.92 40.05 -36.44
C SER A 6 -18.12 40.99 -35.54
N ASN A 7 -18.80 41.76 -34.69
CA ASN A 7 -18.14 42.74 -33.81
C ASN A 7 -17.01 42.11 -32.96
N GLN A 8 -17.13 40.83 -32.61
CA GLN A 8 -16.06 40.06 -31.95
C GLN A 8 -14.79 39.93 -32.79
N THR A 9 -14.91 39.52 -34.06
CA THR A 9 -13.74 39.39 -34.96
C THR A 9 -13.02 40.72 -35.18
N LEU A 10 -13.78 41.82 -35.15
CA LEU A 10 -13.26 43.18 -35.22
C LEU A 10 -12.43 43.55 -33.99
N TYR A 11 -12.95 43.22 -32.81
CA TYR A 11 -12.31 43.50 -31.53
C TYR A 11 -11.04 42.66 -31.34
N ASP A 12 -11.08 41.38 -31.73
CA ASP A 12 -9.93 40.47 -31.69
C ASP A 12 -8.81 40.98 -32.60
N GLU A 13 -9.13 41.42 -33.83
CA GLU A 13 -8.16 41.99 -34.78
C GLU A 13 -7.51 43.28 -34.24
N LEU A 14 -8.29 44.18 -33.64
CA LEU A 14 -7.75 45.41 -33.03
C LEU A 14 -6.91 45.14 -31.77
N THR A 15 -7.29 44.15 -30.97
CA THR A 15 -6.52 43.75 -29.78
C THR A 15 -5.18 43.15 -30.21
N ALA A 16 -5.19 42.23 -31.18
CA ALA A 16 -3.99 41.64 -31.77
C ALA A 16 -3.08 42.69 -32.46
N TYR A 17 -3.66 43.79 -32.93
CA TYR A 17 -2.88 44.91 -33.44
C TYR A 17 -2.16 45.67 -32.32
N LEU A 18 -2.82 45.87 -31.17
CA LEU A 18 -2.27 46.60 -30.02
C LEU A 18 -1.18 45.82 -29.26
N ASP A 19 -1.33 44.49 -29.12
CA ASP A 19 -0.32 43.64 -28.49
C ASP A 19 0.86 43.29 -29.44
N GLY A 20 0.69 43.55 -30.74
CA GLY A 20 1.70 43.28 -31.77
C GLY A 20 1.73 41.84 -32.25
N GLU A 21 0.68 41.05 -32.03
CA GLU A 21 0.58 39.64 -32.44
C GLU A 21 0.21 39.47 -33.94
N LEU A 22 -0.15 40.54 -34.65
CA LEU A 22 -0.44 40.49 -36.09
C LEU A 22 0.81 40.30 -36.98
N ASP A 23 0.65 39.52 -38.06
CA ASP A 23 1.66 39.43 -39.12
C ASP A 23 1.73 40.70 -39.98
N ALA A 24 2.80 40.83 -40.78
CA ALA A 24 3.04 42.02 -41.60
C ALA A 24 1.98 42.28 -42.69
N GLU A 25 1.20 41.26 -43.08
CA GLU A 25 0.10 41.46 -44.03
C GLU A 25 -1.15 41.97 -43.31
N ALA A 26 -1.48 41.39 -42.17
CA ALA A 26 -2.58 41.78 -41.31
C ALA A 26 -2.40 43.21 -40.78
N VAL A 27 -1.19 43.58 -40.33
CA VAL A 27 -0.86 44.96 -39.93
C VAL A 27 -1.20 45.95 -41.04
N ARG A 28 -0.76 45.69 -42.28
CA ARG A 28 -1.06 46.57 -43.43
C ARG A 28 -2.56 46.68 -43.70
N ARG A 29 -3.31 45.58 -43.60
CA ARG A 29 -4.78 45.61 -43.78
C ARG A 29 -5.46 46.44 -42.69
N VAL A 30 -5.03 46.29 -41.45
CA VAL A 30 -5.55 47.07 -40.32
C VAL A 30 -5.25 48.55 -40.49
N GLU A 31 -4.02 48.93 -40.85
CA GLU A 31 -3.63 50.33 -41.09
C GLU A 31 -4.41 50.96 -42.24
N GLU A 32 -4.58 50.25 -43.37
CA GLU A 32 -5.40 50.73 -44.48
C GLU A 32 -6.86 50.96 -44.06
N ARG A 33 -7.41 50.07 -43.24
CA ARG A 33 -8.77 50.18 -42.72
C ARG A 33 -8.89 51.34 -41.73
N LEU A 34 -7.92 51.50 -40.82
CA LEU A 34 -7.83 52.64 -39.91
C LEU A 34 -7.76 53.97 -40.67
N ALA A 35 -7.13 54.03 -41.85
CA ALA A 35 -7.11 55.26 -42.65
C ALA A 35 -8.49 55.62 -43.24
N ARG A 36 -9.31 54.62 -43.60
CA ARG A 36 -10.55 54.81 -44.35
C ARG A 36 -11.82 54.80 -43.49
N ASP A 37 -11.79 54.12 -42.34
CA ASP A 37 -12.96 53.85 -41.50
C ASP A 37 -12.88 54.62 -40.17
N ALA A 38 -13.81 55.54 -39.95
CA ALA A 38 -13.86 56.38 -38.75
C ALA A 38 -14.35 55.61 -37.51
N ASP A 39 -15.28 54.68 -37.68
CA ASP A 39 -15.83 53.89 -36.59
C ASP A 39 -14.78 52.89 -36.10
N TYR A 40 -14.03 52.29 -37.03
CA TYR A 40 -12.90 51.40 -36.71
C TYR A 40 -11.80 52.09 -35.90
N ARG A 41 -11.47 53.35 -36.24
CA ARG A 41 -10.55 54.18 -35.41
C ARG A 41 -11.13 54.46 -34.04
N GLN A 42 -12.43 54.70 -33.94
CA GLN A 42 -13.07 55.01 -32.68
C GLN A 42 -13.04 53.81 -31.73
N GLU A 43 -13.19 52.59 -32.24
CA GLU A 43 -13.03 51.36 -31.46
C GLU A 43 -11.58 51.18 -30.97
N LEU A 44 -10.57 51.39 -31.83
CA LEU A 44 -9.16 51.36 -31.41
C LEU A 44 -8.89 52.34 -30.26
N HIS A 45 -9.37 53.59 -30.38
CA HIS A 45 -9.21 54.59 -29.32
C HIS A 45 -9.92 54.25 -28.01
N LYS A 46 -11.06 53.55 -28.06
CA LYS A 46 -11.72 53.06 -26.84
C LYS A 46 -10.85 52.01 -26.14
N LEU A 47 -10.24 51.12 -26.92
CA LEU A 47 -9.38 50.05 -26.41
C LEU A 47 -8.09 50.62 -25.80
N GLU A 48 -7.41 51.54 -26.50
CA GLU A 48 -6.25 52.28 -25.98
C GLU A 48 -6.58 52.97 -24.65
N ARG A 49 -7.71 53.68 -24.57
CA ARG A 49 -8.13 54.35 -23.32
C ARG A 49 -8.38 53.37 -22.18
N ALA A 50 -8.93 52.18 -22.48
CA ALA A 50 -9.13 51.16 -21.45
C ALA A 50 -7.79 50.68 -20.88
N TRP A 51 -6.78 50.49 -21.73
CA TRP A 51 -5.41 50.17 -21.31
C TRP A 51 -4.77 51.29 -20.49
N ASP A 52 -4.90 52.55 -20.91
CA ASP A 52 -4.41 53.71 -20.15
C ASP A 52 -5.00 53.77 -18.72
N LEU A 53 -6.28 53.42 -18.57
CA LEU A 53 -6.94 53.34 -17.26
C LEU A 53 -6.40 52.21 -16.40
N LEU A 54 -6.02 51.07 -17.01
CA LEU A 54 -5.38 49.95 -16.31
C LEU A 54 -3.98 50.33 -15.83
N ASP A 55 -3.21 51.05 -16.65
CA ASP A 55 -1.88 51.55 -16.28
C ASP A 55 -1.91 52.55 -15.13
N GLY A 56 -3.02 53.27 -14.98
CA GLY A 56 -3.28 54.18 -13.88
C GLY A 56 -3.67 53.50 -12.56
N LEU A 57 -3.84 52.17 -12.53
CA LEU A 57 -4.27 51.48 -11.32
C LEU A 57 -3.18 51.51 -10.23
N PRO A 58 -3.54 51.77 -8.97
CA PRO A 58 -2.60 51.68 -7.86
C PRO A 58 -1.99 50.28 -7.80
N ARG A 59 -0.65 50.22 -7.83
CA ARG A 59 0.05 48.95 -7.57
C ARG A 59 -0.07 48.65 -6.08
N ALA A 60 -0.64 47.50 -5.75
CA ALA A 60 -0.64 47.02 -4.39
C ALA A 60 0.81 46.81 -3.93
N THR A 61 1.25 47.59 -2.95
CA THR A 61 2.52 47.34 -2.24
C THR A 61 2.24 46.27 -1.20
N VAL A 62 2.79 45.07 -1.42
CA VAL A 62 2.70 43.99 -0.44
C VAL A 62 3.62 44.32 0.74
N ASP A 63 3.06 44.25 1.95
CA ASP A 63 3.84 44.41 3.18
C ASP A 63 4.47 43.07 3.60
N ASP A 64 5.51 43.13 4.44
CA ASP A 64 6.26 41.96 4.91
C ASP A 64 5.35 40.94 5.66
N GLU A 65 4.23 41.41 6.19
CA GLU A 65 3.20 40.58 6.85
C GLU A 65 2.59 39.54 5.90
N PHE A 66 2.39 39.86 4.62
CA PHE A 66 1.82 38.93 3.65
C PHE A 66 2.74 37.72 3.41
N THR A 67 4.06 37.98 3.29
CA THR A 67 5.08 36.94 3.14
C THR A 67 5.15 36.07 4.39
N LYS A 68 5.11 36.68 5.58
CA LYS A 68 5.08 35.96 6.85
C LYS A 68 3.86 35.06 6.97
N SER A 69 2.67 35.59 6.68
CA SER A 69 1.42 34.81 6.71
C SER A 69 1.45 33.64 5.73
N THR A 70 2.01 33.83 4.53
CA THR A 70 2.17 32.74 3.56
C THR A 70 3.13 31.68 4.08
N LEU A 71 4.27 32.09 4.65
CA LEU A 71 5.24 31.16 5.22
C LEU A 71 4.67 30.41 6.43
N GLU A 72 3.89 31.08 7.28
CA GLU A 72 3.17 30.48 8.40
C GLU A 72 2.13 29.45 7.92
N MET A 73 1.36 29.76 6.88
CA MET A 73 0.39 28.83 6.29
C MET A 73 1.09 27.57 5.77
N VAL A 74 2.20 27.74 5.05
CA VAL A 74 3.00 26.60 4.54
C VAL A 74 3.59 25.80 5.69
N ALA A 75 4.18 26.46 6.69
CA ALA A 75 4.75 25.81 7.87
C ALA A 75 3.69 25.02 8.66
N LEU A 76 2.49 25.58 8.83
CA LEU A 76 1.37 24.92 9.49
C LEU A 76 0.87 23.70 8.70
N SER A 77 0.79 23.80 7.37
CA SER A 77 0.41 22.64 6.54
C SER A 77 1.43 21.50 6.65
N ALA A 78 2.73 21.83 6.64
CA ALA A 78 3.79 20.85 6.75
C ALA A 78 3.82 20.18 8.15
N SER A 79 3.53 20.92 9.22
CA SER A 79 3.45 20.33 10.56
C SER A 79 2.26 19.39 10.71
N GLN A 80 1.09 19.74 10.16
CA GLN A 80 -0.09 18.88 10.16
C GLN A 80 0.13 17.56 9.40
N GLU A 81 0.79 17.63 8.23
CA GLU A 81 1.16 16.43 7.48
C GLU A 81 2.14 15.54 8.25
N ALA A 82 3.15 16.13 8.89
CA ALA A 82 4.11 15.41 9.70
C ALA A 82 3.45 14.74 10.91
N GLU A 83 2.51 15.41 11.58
CA GLU A 83 1.74 14.86 12.69
C GLU A 83 0.83 13.71 12.23
N ALA A 84 0.14 13.85 11.09
CA ALA A 84 -0.70 12.80 10.53
C ALA A 84 0.12 11.52 10.27
N VAL A 85 1.29 11.65 9.64
CA VAL A 85 2.21 10.53 9.41
C VAL A 85 2.70 9.95 10.74
N ALA A 86 3.12 10.79 11.69
CA ALA A 86 3.63 10.35 12.99
C ALA A 86 2.59 9.53 13.79
N GLN A 87 1.29 9.86 13.67
CA GLN A 87 0.21 9.12 14.33
C GLN A 87 -0.05 7.74 13.72
N GLU A 88 0.25 7.53 12.44
CA GLU A 88 0.03 6.26 11.75
C GLU A 88 1.14 5.21 12.01
N LEU A 89 2.39 5.65 12.19
CA LEU A 89 3.53 4.75 12.46
C LEU A 89 3.35 3.81 13.67
N PRO A 90 2.95 4.27 14.88
CA PRO A 90 2.84 3.40 16.04
C PRO A 90 1.70 2.38 15.89
N ARG A 91 0.60 2.77 15.23
CA ARG A 91 -0.54 1.87 14.94
C ARG A 91 -0.12 0.74 14.00
N ARG A 92 0.63 1.05 12.94
CA ARG A 92 1.14 0.06 11.98
C ARG A 92 2.13 -0.91 12.63
N ARG A 93 3.08 -0.41 13.44
CA ARG A 93 4.04 -1.24 14.18
C ARG A 93 3.36 -2.14 15.20
N ARG A 94 2.36 -1.63 15.94
CA ARG A 94 1.58 -2.43 16.91
C ARG A 94 0.79 -3.53 16.20
N ARG A 95 0.15 -3.22 15.06
CA ARG A 95 -0.57 -4.22 14.25
C ARG A 95 0.36 -5.32 13.74
N GLN A 96 1.55 -4.96 13.23
CA GLN A 96 2.55 -5.94 12.79
C GLN A 96 3.02 -6.85 13.93
N ARG A 97 3.25 -6.29 15.14
CA ARG A 97 3.58 -7.09 16.32
C ARG A 97 2.46 -8.05 16.71
N ILE A 98 1.20 -7.58 16.70
CA ILE A 98 0.04 -8.43 17.01
C ILE A 98 -0.09 -9.55 15.97
N VAL A 99 0.03 -9.23 14.68
CA VAL A 99 -0.03 -10.23 13.61
C VAL A 99 1.10 -11.26 13.76
N GLY A 100 2.32 -10.84 14.09
CA GLY A 100 3.44 -11.74 14.35
C GLY A 100 3.22 -12.66 15.56
N ILE A 101 2.65 -12.14 16.65
CA ILE A 101 2.29 -12.95 17.83
C ILE A 101 1.20 -13.96 17.46
N VAL A 102 0.14 -13.52 16.78
CA VAL A 102 -0.97 -14.38 16.34
C VAL A 102 -0.46 -15.48 15.40
N SER A 103 0.41 -15.17 14.44
CA SER A 103 0.98 -16.18 13.55
C SER A 103 1.84 -17.19 14.29
N MET A 104 2.60 -16.76 15.29
CA MET A 104 3.42 -17.68 16.10
C MET A 104 2.55 -18.62 16.93
N VAL A 105 1.50 -18.09 17.58
CA VAL A 105 0.54 -18.91 18.33
C VAL A 105 -0.20 -19.88 17.40
N ALA A 106 -0.61 -19.42 16.22
CA ALA A 106 -1.26 -20.28 15.23
C ALA A 106 -0.33 -21.42 14.78
N ALA A 107 0.96 -21.14 14.53
CA ALA A 107 1.93 -22.17 14.16
C ALA A 107 2.13 -23.21 15.28
N LEU A 108 2.18 -22.79 16.54
CA LEU A 108 2.27 -23.70 17.69
C LEU A 108 1.02 -24.57 17.82
N LEU A 109 -0.18 -23.99 17.66
CA LEU A 109 -1.44 -24.73 17.71
C LEU A 109 -1.53 -25.75 16.57
N VAL A 110 -1.19 -25.36 15.35
CA VAL A 110 -1.15 -26.27 14.20
C VAL A 110 -0.16 -27.41 14.44
N GLY A 111 1.05 -27.09 14.92
CA GLY A 111 2.06 -28.10 15.26
C GLY A 111 1.58 -29.08 16.33
N PHE A 112 0.92 -28.59 17.39
CA PHE A 112 0.37 -29.42 18.45
C PHE A 112 -0.77 -30.35 17.96
N VAL A 113 -1.67 -29.83 17.13
CA VAL A 113 -2.77 -30.62 16.57
C VAL A 113 -2.25 -31.68 15.60
N VAL A 114 -1.30 -31.33 14.75
CA VAL A 114 -0.64 -32.28 13.84
C VAL A 114 0.10 -33.36 14.63
N GLY A 115 0.85 -32.97 15.66
CA GLY A 115 1.60 -33.90 16.50
C GLY A 115 0.71 -34.91 17.24
N THR A 116 -0.48 -34.50 17.66
CA THR A 116 -1.40 -35.39 18.40
C THR A 116 -2.26 -36.28 17.49
N GLN A 117 -2.58 -35.86 16.26
CA GLN A 117 -3.44 -36.63 15.34
C GLN A 117 -2.67 -37.54 14.38
N ILE A 118 -1.46 -37.13 13.96
CA ILE A 118 -0.73 -37.80 12.87
C ILE A 118 0.41 -38.67 13.40
N TRP A 119 0.95 -38.39 14.59
CA TRP A 119 1.97 -39.25 15.19
C TRP A 119 1.31 -40.41 15.94
N PRO A 120 1.50 -41.68 15.51
CA PRO A 120 1.10 -42.82 16.31
C PRO A 120 1.88 -42.79 17.62
N ASP A 121 1.18 -42.95 18.75
CA ASP A 121 1.73 -42.85 20.09
C ASP A 121 2.89 -43.86 20.29
N PRO A 122 4.16 -43.40 20.34
CA PRO A 122 5.30 -44.29 20.50
C PRO A 122 5.32 -44.99 21.87
N ASN A 123 4.59 -44.45 22.86
CA ASN A 123 4.44 -45.13 24.15
C ASN A 123 3.58 -46.40 24.03
N ARG A 124 2.78 -46.54 22.97
CA ARG A 124 1.97 -47.75 22.78
C ARG A 124 2.83 -48.98 22.50
N ASP A 125 3.96 -48.80 21.81
CA ASP A 125 4.95 -49.86 21.61
C ASP A 125 5.73 -50.14 22.91
N MET A 126 6.09 -49.11 23.68
CA MET A 126 6.76 -49.29 24.99
C MET A 126 5.88 -49.97 26.05
N LEU A 127 4.55 -49.82 25.94
CA LEU A 127 3.60 -50.51 26.81
C LEU A 127 3.43 -51.99 26.45
N MET A 128 3.70 -52.39 25.20
CA MET A 128 3.75 -53.81 24.82
C MET A 128 5.00 -54.52 25.33
N ASP A 129 6.11 -53.79 25.54
CA ASP A 129 7.36 -54.32 26.09
C ASP A 129 7.41 -54.30 27.63
N LEU A 130 6.40 -53.70 28.29
CA LEU A 130 6.31 -53.62 29.75
C LEU A 130 6.30 -55.00 30.45
N PRO A 131 5.57 -56.04 29.95
CA PRO A 131 5.57 -57.36 30.57
C PRO A 131 6.96 -58.03 30.56
N VAL A 132 7.78 -57.74 29.55
CA VAL A 132 9.14 -58.29 29.42
C VAL A 132 10.09 -57.66 30.45
N LEU A 133 9.86 -56.40 30.81
CA LEU A 133 10.65 -55.68 31.81
C LEU A 133 10.25 -56.01 33.25
N GLU A 134 8.99 -56.38 33.49
CA GLU A 134 8.46 -56.71 34.82
C GLU A 134 8.96 -58.09 35.32
N ASP A 135 9.18 -59.04 34.40
CA ASP A 135 9.69 -60.39 34.70
C ASP A 135 11.19 -60.59 34.41
N LEU A 136 11.98 -59.51 34.32
CA LEU A 136 13.42 -59.59 34.00
C LEU A 136 14.22 -60.50 34.96
N ASP A 137 13.84 -60.55 36.24
CA ASP A 137 14.49 -61.42 37.24
C ASP A 137 14.26 -62.92 36.94
N LEU A 138 13.11 -63.30 36.38
CA LEU A 138 12.83 -64.68 35.96
C LEU A 138 13.70 -65.10 34.78
N PHE A 139 13.95 -64.19 33.84
CA PHE A 139 14.80 -64.46 32.67
C PHE A 139 16.29 -64.51 33.03
N TYR A 140 16.74 -63.76 34.05
CA TYR A 140 18.13 -63.79 34.50
C TYR A 140 18.48 -65.07 35.29
N GLN A 141 17.48 -65.74 35.88
CA GLN A 141 17.69 -66.99 36.63
C GLN A 141 17.75 -68.22 35.70
N ALA A 142 17.26 -68.12 34.47
CA ALA A 142 17.43 -69.11 33.41
C ALA A 142 18.78 -68.88 32.70
N ASP A 143 19.87 -69.16 33.41
CA ASP A 143 21.25 -68.78 33.04
C ASP A 143 21.79 -69.46 31.76
N ASN A 144 21.00 -70.27 31.03
CA ASN A 144 21.45 -70.88 29.78
C ASN A 144 20.32 -71.32 28.83
N ILE A 145 20.41 -70.94 27.55
CA ILE A 145 19.49 -71.39 26.48
C ILE A 145 19.51 -72.91 26.31
N GLU A 146 20.63 -73.54 26.69
CA GLU A 146 20.79 -74.99 26.67
C GLU A 146 19.86 -75.70 27.66
N PHE A 147 19.53 -75.09 28.80
CA PHE A 147 18.56 -75.61 29.76
C PHE A 147 17.13 -75.62 29.18
N LEU A 148 16.74 -74.54 28.50
CA LEU A 148 15.41 -74.45 27.88
C LEU A 148 15.24 -75.46 26.72
N ARG A 149 16.31 -75.70 25.95
CA ARG A 149 16.31 -76.75 24.90
C ARG A 149 16.22 -78.15 25.48
N LEU A 150 16.93 -78.43 26.58
CA LEU A 150 16.87 -79.73 27.25
C LEU A 150 15.49 -79.97 27.88
N LEU A 151 14.81 -78.91 28.31
CA LEU A 151 13.46 -78.95 28.87
C LEU A 151 12.38 -79.16 27.81
N GLU A 152 12.58 -78.62 26.60
CA GLU A 152 11.75 -78.85 25.41
C GLU A 152 11.93 -80.29 24.88
N GLU A 153 13.16 -80.81 24.91
CA GLU A 153 13.48 -82.19 24.52
C GLU A 153 12.83 -83.23 25.44
N GLU A 154 12.63 -82.89 26.72
CA GLU A 154 12.01 -83.77 27.71
C GLU A 154 10.45 -83.71 27.71
N ASP A 155 9.83 -82.93 26.81
CA ASP A 155 8.37 -82.82 26.57
C ASP A 155 7.52 -82.67 27.86
N LEU A 156 8.07 -81.97 28.86
CA LEU A 156 7.46 -81.81 30.19
C LEU A 156 6.38 -80.72 30.24
N PHE A 157 6.26 -79.92 29.18
CA PHE A 157 5.17 -78.98 29.01
C PHE A 157 4.30 -79.47 27.87
N PRO A 158 3.07 -79.96 28.14
CA PRO A 158 2.16 -80.28 27.07
C PRO A 158 1.96 -79.00 26.26
N ALA A 159 2.24 -79.05 24.96
CA ALA A 159 1.80 -78.02 24.03
C ALA A 159 0.30 -77.84 24.30
N GLU A 160 -0.10 -76.65 24.77
CA GLU A 160 -1.52 -76.31 24.86
C GLU A 160 -2.10 -76.46 23.46
N GLY A 161 -2.72 -77.62 23.25
CA GLY A 161 -3.52 -77.95 22.09
C GLY A 161 -4.81 -77.14 22.11
N PRO A 162 -5.43 -77.02 20.94
CA PRO A 162 -5.98 -75.79 20.39
C PRO A 162 -7.22 -75.29 21.14
N ASP A 163 -7.32 -73.97 21.17
CA ASP A 163 -8.48 -73.16 20.79
C ASP A 163 -9.91 -73.72 20.99
N GLU A 164 -10.76 -72.83 21.50
CA GLU A 164 -12.23 -72.77 21.37
C GLU A 164 -13.12 -73.51 22.40
N SER A 165 -13.80 -72.74 23.27
CA SER A 165 -15.24 -72.39 23.10
C SER A 165 -15.73 -71.37 24.13
#